data_AF-R5Y9J9-F1
#
_entry.id   AF-R5Y9J9-F1
#
_cell.length_a   1.000
_cell.length_b   1.000
_cell.length_c   1.000
_cell.angle_alpha   90.00
_cell.angle_beta   90.00
_cell.angle_gamma   90.00
#
_symmetry.space_group_name_H-M   'P 1'
#
loop_
_entity.id
_entity.type
_entity.pdbx_description
1 polymer ?
#
loop_
_entity_poly.entity_id
_entity_poly.type
_entity_poly.pdbx_seq_one_letter_code
_entity_poly.pdbx_strand_id
1 'polypeptide(L)'
;MDYSSYFGSGLSVRIKGNDIDTLQKLAKEVADVMKQTKGTVDVDDGLEDMEPQLTISVDKEKAAEYGYTVAQVYQLVSAKMADSKSATTISTDIKDYKVYVQTQEQTDTELDDIRQMTFTHTDKDGKEKEIPLTKICEMKDTTTLSTMKRDAQTRYITVSCGVDEDHNVTLLGNKIQKSMDKLNVPEGYHIEMTGEDETISDSMSQLVLMMILAVIFIYLIMVVQFQSLVSPFIIMFSIPLAFTGGFIALLLTGQEVNVLAMLGFIMLAGLIVNNGIVLIDYINQARKAGVSKHEAIISSGKTRVRPILMTVLTTVLAMLTTALGIGDGSDMMRPMAITLIGGLVYGTVLTLIVIPCIYDMFHREKNMVEEEL
;
A
#
# COMPACT_ATOMS: atom_id res chain seq x y z
N MET A 1 7.97 6.67 -9.69
CA MET A 1 7.28 5.75 -8.77
C MET A 1 7.02 6.55 -7.52
N ASP A 2 5.75 6.78 -7.24
CA ASP A 2 5.33 7.54 -6.06
C ASP A 2 5.49 6.61 -4.85
N TYR A 3 6.57 6.80 -4.08
CA TYR A 3 6.87 5.94 -2.94
C TYR A 3 6.03 6.30 -1.71
N SER A 4 5.21 7.37 -1.76
CA SER A 4 4.37 7.80 -0.64
C SER A 4 3.39 6.72 -0.15
N SER A 5 2.99 5.79 -1.03
CA SER A 5 2.12 4.66 -0.68
C SER A 5 2.81 3.57 0.14
N TYR A 6 4.14 3.60 0.29
CA TYR A 6 4.91 2.69 1.17
C TYR A 6 5.12 3.25 2.59
N PHE A 7 4.68 4.49 2.85
CA PHE A 7 5.14 5.26 4.02
C PHE A 7 4.01 5.89 4.85
N GLY A 8 2.74 5.73 4.45
CA GLY A 8 1.59 6.14 5.24
C GLY A 8 0.97 4.93 5.93
N SER A 9 1.08 4.85 7.26
CA SER A 9 0.62 3.74 8.11
C SER A 9 -0.91 3.64 8.21
N GLY A 10 -1.59 3.65 7.06
CA GLY A 10 -3.03 3.88 7.00
C GLY A 10 -3.73 3.13 5.89
N LEU A 11 -5.02 2.87 6.13
CA LEU A 11 -5.94 2.31 5.14
C LEU A 11 -6.61 3.47 4.42
N SER A 12 -6.84 3.30 3.11
CA SER A 12 -7.57 4.27 2.31
C SER A 12 -8.68 3.58 1.54
N VAL A 13 -9.83 4.22 1.43
CA VAL A 13 -10.98 3.73 0.67
C VAL A 13 -11.39 4.81 -0.30
N ARG A 14 -11.40 4.47 -1.58
CA ARG A 14 -11.80 5.33 -2.67
C ARG A 14 -13.23 5.03 -3.06
N ILE A 15 -14.06 6.05 -3.06
CA ILE A 15 -15.47 5.97 -3.46
C ILE A 15 -15.60 6.68 -4.80
N LYS A 16 -15.90 5.92 -5.85
CA LYS A 16 -16.06 6.38 -7.23
C LYS A 16 -17.53 6.58 -7.57
N GLY A 17 -17.85 7.68 -8.26
CA GLY A 17 -19.22 8.02 -8.64
C GLY A 17 -19.31 9.33 -9.44
N ASN A 18 -20.51 9.66 -9.91
CA ASN A 18 -20.73 10.85 -10.74
C ASN A 18 -21.35 12.03 -9.96
N ASP A 19 -22.30 11.75 -9.07
CA ASP A 19 -22.99 12.77 -8.28
C ASP A 19 -22.26 13.04 -6.96
N ILE A 20 -22.01 14.33 -6.70
CA ILE A 20 -21.16 14.80 -5.62
C ILE A 20 -21.89 14.63 -4.28
N ASP A 21 -23.19 14.92 -4.24
CA ASP A 21 -23.98 14.82 -3.00
C ASP A 21 -24.06 13.36 -2.51
N THR A 22 -24.21 12.43 -3.44
CA THR A 22 -24.19 11.00 -3.13
C THR A 22 -22.80 10.53 -2.71
N LEU A 23 -21.73 11.01 -3.37
CA LEU A 23 -20.35 10.72 -2.95
C LEU A 23 -20.06 11.19 -1.52
N GLN A 24 -20.52 12.38 -1.15
CA GLN A 24 -20.33 12.93 0.20
C GLN A 24 -21.06 12.11 1.26
N LYS A 25 -22.30 11.67 0.98
CA LYS A 25 -23.06 10.80 1.89
C LYS A 25 -22.36 9.45 2.09
N LEU A 26 -21.92 8.82 1.01
CA LEU A 26 -21.17 7.57 1.07
C LEU A 26 -19.84 7.74 1.80
N ALA A 27 -19.09 8.82 1.56
CA ALA A 27 -17.85 9.11 2.26
C ALA A 27 -18.04 9.20 3.77
N LYS A 28 -19.13 9.86 4.20
CA LYS A 28 -19.49 9.96 5.62
C LYS A 28 -19.86 8.61 6.22
N GLU A 29 -20.67 7.80 5.52
CA GLU A 29 -21.01 6.44 5.96
C GLU A 29 -19.77 5.54 6.08
N VAL A 30 -18.88 5.60 5.09
CA VAL A 30 -17.61 4.86 5.11
C VAL A 30 -16.72 5.32 6.27
N ALA A 31 -16.60 6.63 6.49
CA ALA A 31 -15.84 7.18 7.61
C ALA A 31 -16.42 6.76 8.97
N ASP A 32 -17.75 6.70 9.11
CA ASP A 32 -18.40 6.23 10.33
C ASP A 32 -18.14 4.74 10.59
N VAL A 33 -18.14 3.89 9.55
CA VAL A 33 -17.76 2.48 9.69
C VAL A 33 -16.29 2.32 10.06
N MET A 34 -15.40 3.14 9.48
CA MET A 34 -13.99 3.16 9.88
C MET A 34 -13.85 3.55 11.35
N LYS A 35 -14.48 4.64 11.81
CA LYS A 35 -14.45 5.10 13.21
C LYS A 35 -14.96 4.07 14.21
N GLN A 36 -15.95 3.25 13.82
CA GLN A 36 -16.47 2.18 14.67
C GLN A 36 -15.56 0.95 14.74
N THR A 37 -14.61 0.83 13.82
CA THR A 37 -13.71 -0.32 13.74
C THR A 37 -12.54 -0.13 14.71
N LYS A 38 -12.52 -0.90 15.80
CA LYS A 38 -11.38 -0.92 16.74
C LYS A 38 -10.06 -1.17 15.99
N GLY A 39 -9.09 -0.29 16.19
CA GLY A 39 -7.76 -0.33 15.57
C GLY A 39 -7.48 0.80 14.57
N THR A 40 -8.49 1.59 14.19
CA THR A 40 -8.31 2.78 13.34
C THR A 40 -8.07 4.04 14.18
N VAL A 41 -7.14 4.88 13.75
CA VAL A 41 -6.87 6.22 14.29
C VAL A 41 -6.98 7.27 13.19
N ASP A 42 -7.16 8.54 13.54
CA ASP A 42 -7.15 9.68 12.60
C ASP A 42 -7.97 9.45 11.31
N VAL A 43 -9.26 9.17 11.46
CA VAL A 43 -10.16 8.95 10.31
C VAL A 43 -10.52 10.28 9.67
N ASP A 44 -10.06 10.48 8.44
CA ASP A 44 -10.38 11.58 7.53
C ASP A 44 -11.43 11.10 6.51
N ASP A 45 -12.55 11.81 6.43
CA ASP A 45 -13.65 11.51 5.50
C ASP A 45 -13.42 12.06 4.08
N GLY A 46 -12.31 12.77 3.86
CA GLY A 46 -11.97 13.39 2.59
C GLY A 46 -12.87 14.57 2.23
N LEU A 47 -13.65 15.06 3.21
CA LEU A 47 -14.59 16.17 3.07
C LEU A 47 -14.11 17.45 3.77
N GLU A 48 -12.96 17.43 4.45
CA GLU A 48 -12.42 18.60 5.17
C GLU A 48 -12.15 19.80 4.26
N ASP A 49 -11.98 19.55 2.95
CA ASP A 49 -11.76 20.53 1.89
C ASP A 49 -13.07 21.17 1.37
N MET A 50 -14.10 21.27 2.20
CA MET A 50 -15.36 21.91 1.87
C MET A 50 -15.27 23.43 2.04
N GLU A 51 -15.37 24.17 0.94
CA GLU A 51 -15.34 25.64 0.96
C GLU A 51 -16.77 26.23 0.90
N PRO A 52 -17.05 27.27 1.70
CA PRO A 52 -18.27 28.06 1.54
C PRO A 52 -18.31 28.71 0.15
N GLN A 53 -19.43 28.52 -0.56
CA GLN A 53 -19.68 29.07 -1.89
C GLN A 53 -21.00 29.82 -1.90
N LEU A 54 -21.00 31.06 -2.40
CA LEU A 54 -22.23 31.77 -2.73
C LEU A 54 -22.62 31.47 -4.19
N THR A 55 -23.70 30.72 -4.38
CA THR A 55 -24.24 30.44 -5.71
C THR A 55 -25.30 31.49 -6.06
N ILE A 56 -25.04 32.29 -7.10
CA ILE A 56 -25.97 33.28 -7.63
C ILE A 56 -26.62 32.72 -8.90
N SER A 57 -27.89 32.35 -8.80
CA SER A 57 -28.69 31.82 -9.92
C SER A 57 -29.57 32.92 -10.50
N VAL A 58 -29.30 33.32 -11.74
CA VAL A 58 -30.08 34.36 -12.44
C VAL A 58 -31.38 33.78 -12.99
N ASP A 59 -32.52 34.36 -12.61
CA ASP A 59 -33.82 34.05 -13.20
C ASP A 59 -33.95 34.77 -14.54
N LYS A 60 -33.91 33.99 -15.63
CA LYS A 60 -33.92 34.52 -17.00
C LYS A 60 -35.18 35.31 -17.33
N GLU A 61 -36.33 34.92 -16.80
CA GLU A 61 -37.61 35.55 -17.10
C GLU A 61 -37.70 36.91 -16.42
N LYS A 62 -37.37 36.95 -15.12
CA LYS A 62 -37.34 38.21 -14.35
C LYS A 62 -36.27 39.17 -14.86
N ALA A 63 -35.09 38.67 -15.23
CA ALA A 63 -34.03 39.52 -15.79
C ALA A 63 -34.46 40.16 -17.13
N ALA A 64 -35.17 39.42 -17.98
CA ALA A 64 -35.66 39.91 -19.27
C ALA A 64 -36.74 41.00 -19.12
N GLU A 65 -37.61 40.92 -18.11
CA GLU A 65 -38.59 41.97 -17.80
C GLU A 65 -37.93 43.33 -17.52
N TYR A 66 -36.73 43.30 -16.93
CA TYR A 66 -35.94 44.50 -16.67
C TYR A 66 -34.95 44.87 -17.78
N GLY A 67 -34.97 44.14 -18.91
CA GLY A 67 -34.10 44.40 -20.07
C GLY A 67 -32.66 43.90 -19.91
N TYR A 68 -32.41 43.02 -18.94
CA TYR A 68 -31.08 42.46 -18.66
C TYR A 68 -30.92 41.05 -19.19
N THR A 69 -29.75 40.77 -19.76
CA THR A 69 -29.29 39.42 -20.09
C THR A 69 -28.50 38.81 -18.94
N VAL A 70 -28.46 37.48 -18.87
CA VAL A 70 -27.63 36.75 -17.88
C VAL A 70 -26.15 37.18 -17.95
N ALA A 71 -25.65 37.46 -19.16
CA ALA A 71 -24.28 37.92 -19.37
C ALA A 71 -24.03 39.31 -18.76
N GLN A 72 -24.98 40.24 -18.89
CA GLN A 72 -24.89 41.58 -18.28
C GLN A 72 -24.95 41.50 -16.76
N VAL A 73 -25.80 40.64 -16.21
CA VAL A 73 -25.86 40.40 -14.75
C VAL A 73 -24.53 39.82 -14.24
N TYR A 74 -23.96 38.84 -14.96
CA TYR A 74 -22.64 38.31 -14.62
C TYR A 74 -21.54 39.38 -14.69
N GLN A 75 -21.56 40.25 -15.70
CA GLN A 75 -20.59 41.35 -15.82
C GLN A 75 -20.69 42.34 -14.66
N LEU A 76 -21.90 42.68 -14.19
CA LEU A 76 -22.10 43.54 -13.02
C LEU A 76 -21.48 42.92 -11.76
N VAL A 77 -21.80 41.66 -11.46
CA VAL A 77 -21.26 40.95 -10.30
C VAL A 77 -19.74 40.80 -10.41
N SER A 78 -19.23 40.41 -11.58
CA SER A 78 -17.80 40.25 -11.84
C SER A 78 -17.03 41.57 -11.73
N ALA A 79 -17.62 42.70 -12.15
CA ALA A 79 -17.02 44.03 -12.01
C ALA A 79 -16.92 44.45 -10.55
N LYS A 80 -17.97 44.21 -9.75
CA LYS A 80 -17.93 44.47 -8.30
C LYS A 80 -16.91 43.59 -7.58
N MET A 81 -16.79 42.33 -7.99
CA MET A 81 -15.72 41.43 -7.51
C MET A 81 -14.33 41.81 -8.06
N ALA A 82 -14.23 42.62 -9.11
CA ALA A 82 -12.98 43.04 -9.72
C ALA A 82 -12.41 44.33 -9.11
N ASP A 83 -13.19 45.08 -8.31
CA ASP A 83 -12.67 46.22 -7.53
C ASP A 83 -11.53 45.81 -6.58
N SER A 84 -11.41 44.52 -6.26
CA SER A 84 -10.32 43.91 -5.48
C SER A 84 -9.15 43.35 -6.32
N LYS A 85 -9.16 43.51 -7.66
CA LYS A 85 -8.08 43.03 -8.55
C LYS A 85 -6.97 44.08 -8.72
N SER A 86 -5.76 43.60 -8.99
CA SER A 86 -4.59 44.44 -9.26
C SER A 86 -4.83 45.36 -10.47
N ALA A 87 -4.64 46.66 -10.28
CA ALA A 87 -4.82 47.69 -11.31
C ALA A 87 -3.85 47.54 -12.50
N THR A 88 -2.65 47.01 -12.26
CA THR A 88 -1.68 46.70 -13.34
C THR A 88 -0.70 45.61 -12.89
N THR A 89 0.06 45.05 -13.83
CA THR A 89 1.17 44.12 -13.55
C THR A 89 2.45 44.71 -14.11
N ILE A 90 3.47 44.83 -13.26
CA ILE A 90 4.82 45.24 -13.64
C ILE A 90 5.63 43.96 -13.86
N SER A 91 5.93 43.66 -15.12
CA SER A 91 6.82 42.55 -15.48
C SER A 91 8.29 43.00 -15.41
N THR A 92 9.09 42.24 -14.66
CA THR A 92 10.56 42.37 -14.61
C THR A 92 11.17 41.10 -15.23
N ASP A 93 12.46 41.13 -15.63
CA ASP A 93 13.16 40.01 -16.29
C ASP A 93 13.06 38.63 -15.60
N ILE A 94 12.73 38.62 -14.29
CA ILE A 94 12.73 37.41 -13.46
C ILE A 94 11.34 37.12 -12.87
N LYS A 95 10.46 38.13 -12.74
CA LYS A 95 9.16 37.97 -12.06
C LYS A 95 8.18 39.10 -12.38
N ASP A 96 6.90 38.75 -12.38
CA ASP A 96 5.79 39.69 -12.48
C ASP A 96 5.29 40.13 -11.09
N TYR A 97 5.10 41.44 -10.92
CA TYR A 97 4.55 42.05 -9.71
C TYR A 97 3.17 42.65 -10.00
N LYS A 98 2.14 42.18 -9.29
CA LYS A 98 0.79 42.76 -9.35
C LYS A 98 0.71 44.02 -8.49
N VAL A 99 0.30 45.13 -9.08
CA VAL A 99 0.14 46.44 -8.42
C VAL A 99 -1.33 46.66 -8.13
N TYR A 100 -1.65 46.89 -6.86
CA TYR A 100 -3.01 47.17 -6.39
C TYR A 100 -3.11 48.67 -6.08
N VAL A 101 -4.15 49.33 -6.58
CA VAL A 101 -4.45 50.72 -6.21
C VAL A 101 -5.46 50.64 -5.08
N GLN A 102 -5.00 50.95 -3.86
CA GLN A 102 -5.83 50.90 -2.67
C GLN A 102 -6.21 52.34 -2.30
N THR A 103 -7.50 52.68 -2.43
CA THR A 103 -8.02 53.99 -2.04
C THR A 103 -8.48 53.95 -0.58
N GLN A 104 -8.39 55.08 0.14
CA GLN A 104 -8.69 55.17 1.59
C GLN A 104 -10.15 54.80 1.96
N GLU A 105 -11.05 54.73 0.98
CA GLU A 105 -12.48 54.36 1.10
C GLU A 105 -12.83 52.98 0.53
N GLN A 106 -11.85 52.20 0.02
CA GLN A 106 -12.11 50.84 -0.45
C GLN A 106 -12.11 49.89 0.75
N THR A 107 -13.28 49.69 1.35
CA THR A 107 -13.53 48.54 2.22
C THR A 107 -13.40 47.27 1.39
N ASP A 108 -12.76 46.24 1.94
CA ASP A 108 -12.78 44.91 1.32
C ASP A 108 -14.23 44.52 1.04
N THR A 109 -14.51 44.04 -0.18
CA THR A 109 -15.88 43.68 -0.55
C THR A 109 -16.35 42.53 0.34
N GLU A 110 -17.32 42.81 1.21
CA GLU A 110 -17.91 41.80 2.08
C GLU A 110 -18.97 41.01 1.32
N LEU A 111 -19.26 39.79 1.78
CA LEU A 111 -20.30 38.95 1.17
C LEU A 111 -21.67 39.66 1.15
N ASP A 112 -21.94 40.48 2.17
CA ASP A 112 -23.18 41.25 2.28
C ASP A 112 -23.25 42.40 1.26
N ASP A 113 -22.12 42.93 0.79
CA ASP A 113 -22.10 43.93 -0.30
C ASP A 113 -22.58 43.33 -1.62
N ILE A 114 -22.26 42.05 -1.88
CA ILE A 114 -22.73 41.33 -3.05
C ILE A 114 -24.25 41.06 -2.95
N ARG A 115 -24.74 40.76 -1.74
CA ARG A 115 -26.17 40.53 -1.48
C ARG A 115 -27.02 41.80 -1.61
N GLN A 116 -26.44 42.96 -1.31
CA GLN A 116 -27.10 44.26 -1.41
C GLN A 116 -26.90 44.96 -2.76
N MET A 117 -26.24 44.32 -3.73
CA MET A 117 -26.04 44.91 -5.06
C MET A 117 -27.36 45.35 -5.69
N THR A 118 -27.32 46.52 -6.33
CA THR A 118 -28.40 47.05 -7.17
C THR A 118 -27.97 47.05 -8.63
N PHE A 119 -28.95 47.01 -9.53
CA PHE A 119 -28.75 47.23 -10.96
C PHE A 119 -29.64 48.37 -11.44
N THR A 120 -29.14 49.14 -12.41
CA THR A 120 -29.86 50.30 -12.94
C THR A 120 -30.85 49.86 -14.01
N HIS A 121 -32.13 50.10 -13.79
CA HIS A 121 -33.18 49.89 -14.78
C HIS A 121 -33.70 51.24 -15.28
N THR A 122 -33.72 51.42 -16.60
CA THR A 122 -34.33 52.60 -17.22
C THR A 122 -35.80 52.32 -17.49
N ASP A 123 -36.68 53.01 -16.76
CA ASP A 123 -38.13 52.90 -16.93
C ASP A 123 -38.57 53.51 -18.28
N LYS A 124 -39.80 53.23 -18.71
CA LYS A 124 -40.37 53.73 -19.99
C LYS A 124 -40.39 55.26 -20.11
N ASP A 125 -40.30 55.97 -18.99
CA ASP A 125 -40.22 57.44 -18.89
C ASP A 125 -38.78 57.99 -18.92
N GLY A 126 -37.77 57.15 -19.19
CA GLY A 126 -36.36 57.57 -19.26
C GLY A 126 -35.72 57.88 -17.90
N LYS A 127 -36.37 57.52 -16.80
CA LYS A 127 -35.81 57.64 -15.44
C LYS A 127 -35.10 56.36 -15.05
N GLU A 128 -33.84 56.51 -14.65
CA GLU A 128 -33.05 55.44 -14.06
C GLU A 128 -33.52 55.17 -12.63
N LYS A 129 -33.77 53.90 -12.32
CA LYS A 129 -34.10 53.41 -10.97
C LYS A 129 -33.14 52.28 -10.62
N GLU A 130 -32.62 52.30 -9.40
CA GLU A 130 -31.85 51.19 -8.86
C GLU A 130 -32.78 50.12 -8.29
N ILE A 131 -32.59 48.87 -8.73
CA ILE A 131 -33.37 47.72 -8.29
C ILE A 131 -32.43 46.70 -7.64
N PRO A 132 -32.78 46.11 -6.48
CA PRO A 132 -31.97 45.08 -5.84
C PRO A 132 -31.77 43.85 -6.74
N LEU A 133 -30.55 43.32 -6.77
CA LEU A 133 -30.17 42.15 -7.55
C LEU A 133 -30.94 40.89 -7.12
N THR A 134 -31.37 40.83 -5.86
CA THR A 134 -32.24 39.79 -5.29
C THR A 134 -33.61 39.69 -5.96
N LYS A 135 -34.04 40.69 -6.74
CA LYS A 135 -35.29 40.63 -7.54
C LYS A 135 -35.15 39.75 -8.79
N ILE A 136 -33.95 39.65 -9.35
CA ILE A 136 -33.67 38.91 -10.58
C ILE A 136 -32.73 37.70 -10.36
N CYS A 137 -32.14 37.58 -9.17
CA CYS A 137 -31.24 36.48 -8.81
C CYS A 137 -31.67 35.80 -7.51
N GLU A 138 -31.56 34.48 -7.47
CA GLU A 138 -31.61 33.69 -6.24
C GLU A 138 -30.18 33.47 -5.75
N MET A 139 -29.89 33.89 -4.51
CA MET A 139 -28.58 33.71 -3.90
C MET A 139 -28.68 32.63 -2.84
N LYS A 140 -27.87 31.58 -2.95
CA LYS A 140 -27.82 30.45 -2.00
C LYS A 140 -26.41 30.26 -1.47
N ASP A 141 -26.28 30.28 -0.15
CA ASP A 141 -25.08 29.78 0.51
C ASP A 141 -25.06 28.26 0.34
N THR A 142 -24.03 27.76 -0.33
CA THR A 142 -23.81 26.34 -0.59
C THR A 142 -22.40 26.00 -0.10
N THR A 143 -22.13 24.72 0.08
CA THR A 143 -20.78 24.24 0.37
C THR A 143 -20.37 23.34 -0.79
N THR A 144 -19.17 23.56 -1.32
CA THR A 144 -18.65 22.76 -2.43
C THR A 144 -17.28 22.21 -2.10
N LEU A 145 -16.86 21.17 -2.81
CA LEU A 145 -15.50 20.64 -2.67
C LEU A 145 -14.53 21.62 -3.34
N SER A 146 -13.46 22.01 -2.63
CA SER A 146 -12.40 22.88 -3.18
C SER A 146 -11.67 22.20 -4.35
N THR A 147 -11.56 20.87 -4.30
CA THR A 147 -10.85 20.06 -5.30
C THR A 147 -11.71 18.88 -5.77
N MET A 148 -11.83 18.71 -7.09
CA MET A 148 -12.41 17.51 -7.70
C MET A 148 -11.31 16.56 -8.17
N LYS A 149 -11.15 15.44 -7.46
CA LYS A 149 -10.24 14.35 -7.88
C LYS A 149 -10.96 13.42 -8.87
N ARG A 150 -10.25 12.98 -9.90
CA ARG A 150 -10.75 12.04 -10.92
C ARG A 150 -9.74 10.95 -11.20
N ASP A 151 -10.24 9.74 -11.38
CA ASP A 151 -9.48 8.56 -11.79
C ASP A 151 -10.26 7.90 -12.93
N ALA A 152 -9.59 7.62 -14.05
CA ALA A 152 -10.22 7.12 -15.28
C ALA A 152 -11.54 7.87 -15.64
N GLN A 153 -11.50 9.22 -15.60
CA GLN A 153 -12.63 10.12 -15.89
C GLN A 153 -13.81 10.06 -14.89
N THR A 154 -13.74 9.22 -13.85
CA THR A 154 -14.74 9.11 -12.79
C THR A 154 -14.31 9.93 -11.57
N ARG A 155 -15.24 10.68 -10.95
CA ARG A 155 -14.93 11.44 -9.73
C ARG A 155 -14.77 10.48 -8.56
N TYR A 156 -13.90 10.82 -7.61
CA TYR A 156 -13.78 10.04 -6.39
C TYR A 156 -13.49 10.90 -5.16
N ILE A 157 -13.89 10.36 -4.00
CA ILE A 157 -13.49 10.84 -2.67
C ILE A 157 -12.68 9.73 -2.01
N THR A 158 -11.58 10.09 -1.36
CA THR A 158 -10.76 9.15 -0.58
C THR A 158 -11.05 9.38 0.89
N VAL A 159 -11.50 8.34 1.58
CA VAL A 159 -11.58 8.28 3.03
C VAL A 159 -10.32 7.56 3.50
N SER A 160 -9.58 8.12 4.46
CA SER A 160 -8.36 7.51 4.98
C SER A 160 -8.38 7.40 6.49
N CYS A 161 -7.69 6.40 7.03
CA CYS A 161 -7.46 6.28 8.46
C CYS A 161 -6.07 5.71 8.72
N GLY A 162 -5.45 6.13 9.82
CA GLY A 162 -4.27 5.47 10.36
C GLY A 162 -4.63 4.14 11.04
N VAL A 163 -3.63 3.27 11.19
CA VAL A 163 -3.73 2.03 11.96
C VAL A 163 -2.90 2.15 13.24
N ASP A 164 -3.50 1.77 14.37
CA ASP A 164 -2.82 1.75 15.68
C ASP A 164 -1.69 0.70 15.73
N GLU A 165 -0.67 0.94 16.55
CA GLU A 165 0.54 0.09 16.67
C GLU A 165 0.22 -1.35 17.09
N ASP A 166 -0.90 -1.57 17.78
CA ASP A 166 -1.34 -2.88 18.26
C ASP A 166 -2.09 -3.74 17.21
N HIS A 167 -2.40 -3.20 16.03
CA HIS A 167 -3.22 -3.88 15.03
C HIS A 167 -2.51 -4.06 13.68
N ASN A 168 -2.60 -5.25 13.11
CA ASN A 168 -2.08 -5.54 11.79
C ASN A 168 -2.94 -4.88 10.69
N VAL A 169 -2.30 -4.13 9.79
CA VAL A 169 -2.94 -3.39 8.69
C VAL A 169 -3.81 -4.28 7.82
N THR A 170 -3.32 -5.45 7.41
CA THR A 170 -4.06 -6.37 6.53
C THR A 170 -5.26 -7.02 7.21
N LEU A 171 -5.15 -7.39 8.50
CA LEU A 171 -6.29 -7.93 9.24
C LEU A 171 -7.38 -6.87 9.43
N LEU A 172 -6.98 -5.63 9.70
CA LEU A 172 -7.89 -4.50 9.85
C LEU A 172 -8.54 -4.14 8.49
N GLY A 173 -7.76 -4.09 7.41
CA GLY A 173 -8.24 -3.88 6.04
C GLY A 173 -9.31 -4.91 5.65
N ASN A 174 -9.03 -6.20 5.87
CA ASN A 174 -10.02 -7.26 5.64
C ASN A 174 -11.31 -7.11 6.47
N LYS A 175 -11.21 -6.58 7.69
CA LYS A 175 -12.36 -6.35 8.57
C LYS A 175 -13.19 -5.14 8.12
N ILE A 176 -12.51 -4.07 7.68
CA ILE A 176 -13.15 -2.89 7.10
C ILE A 176 -13.84 -3.30 5.79
N GLN A 177 -13.16 -4.00 4.89
CA GLN A 177 -13.74 -4.48 3.63
C GLN A 177 -15.03 -5.29 3.86
N LYS A 178 -15.02 -6.26 4.78
CA LYS A 178 -16.22 -7.03 5.15
C LYS A 178 -17.36 -6.20 5.75
N SER A 179 -17.04 -5.05 6.33
CA SER A 179 -18.02 -4.11 6.87
C SER A 179 -18.56 -3.21 5.77
N MET A 180 -17.72 -2.83 4.80
CA MET A 180 -18.08 -2.06 3.61
C MET A 180 -18.97 -2.86 2.66
N ASP A 181 -18.75 -4.18 2.52
CA ASP A 181 -19.57 -5.07 1.68
C ASP A 181 -21.04 -5.14 2.16
N LYS A 182 -21.35 -4.65 3.37
CA LYS A 182 -22.71 -4.58 3.93
C LYS A 182 -23.40 -3.24 3.69
N LEU A 183 -22.69 -2.23 3.18
CA LEU A 183 -23.27 -0.93 2.86
C LEU A 183 -24.08 -1.04 1.56
N ASN A 184 -25.23 -0.38 1.51
CA ASN A 184 -26.04 -0.31 0.31
C ASN A 184 -25.47 0.74 -0.64
N VAL A 185 -24.64 0.28 -1.58
CA VAL A 185 -24.05 1.15 -2.61
C VAL A 185 -25.06 1.36 -3.75
N PRO A 186 -25.45 2.60 -4.09
CA PRO A 186 -26.33 2.88 -5.22
C PRO A 186 -25.73 2.44 -6.57
N GLU A 187 -26.58 2.15 -7.57
CA GLU A 187 -26.10 1.79 -8.91
C GLU A 187 -25.18 2.88 -9.51
N GLY A 188 -24.05 2.46 -10.08
CA GLY A 188 -23.05 3.36 -10.66
C GLY A 188 -22.03 3.92 -9.67
N TYR A 189 -22.04 3.47 -8.41
CA TYR A 189 -21.01 3.77 -7.43
C TYR A 189 -20.17 2.54 -7.12
N HIS A 190 -18.87 2.76 -6.94
CA HIS A 190 -17.92 1.71 -6.59
C HIS A 190 -17.08 2.14 -5.40
N ILE A 191 -16.99 1.27 -4.41
CA ILE A 191 -16.11 1.45 -3.25
C ILE A 191 -14.95 0.49 -3.45
N GLU A 192 -13.76 1.05 -3.59
CA GLU A 192 -12.51 0.30 -3.76
C GLU A 192 -11.63 0.62 -2.56
N MET A 193 -11.16 -0.39 -1.83
CA MET A 193 -10.08 -0.17 -0.87
C MET A 193 -8.79 0.04 -1.66
N THR A 194 -8.14 1.16 -1.45
CA THR A 194 -6.94 1.58 -2.18
C THR A 194 -5.81 1.88 -1.20
N GLY A 195 -4.58 1.95 -1.68
CA GLY A 195 -3.43 2.33 -0.86
C GLY A 195 -2.51 1.15 -0.56
N GLU A 196 -1.93 1.13 0.64
CA GLU A 196 -0.84 0.22 0.97
C GLU A 196 -1.30 -1.25 0.99
N ASP A 197 -2.52 -1.56 1.47
CA ASP A 197 -2.99 -2.95 1.59
C ASP A 197 -3.19 -3.65 0.22
N GLU A 198 -3.65 -2.93 -0.81
CA GLU A 198 -3.74 -3.49 -2.17
C GLU A 198 -2.35 -3.84 -2.72
N THR A 199 -1.40 -2.90 -2.56
CA THR A 199 0.00 -3.10 -3.01
C THR A 199 0.68 -4.22 -2.23
N ILE A 200 0.46 -4.31 -0.91
CA ILE A 200 0.97 -5.38 -0.06
C ILE A 200 0.35 -6.71 -0.47
N SER A 201 -0.97 -6.79 -0.66
CA SER A 201 -1.67 -8.01 -1.04
C SER A 201 -1.19 -8.55 -2.39
N ASP A 202 -1.08 -7.68 -3.39
CA ASP A 202 -0.56 -8.04 -4.70
C ASP A 202 0.90 -8.50 -4.62
N SER A 203 1.74 -7.78 -3.88
CA SER A 203 3.14 -8.15 -3.65
C SER A 203 3.24 -9.50 -2.94
N MET A 204 2.40 -9.76 -1.95
CA MET A 204 2.36 -11.03 -1.22
C MET A 204 1.98 -12.20 -2.12
N SER A 205 0.93 -12.03 -2.93
CA SER A 205 0.50 -13.03 -3.90
C SER A 205 1.62 -13.37 -4.89
N GLN A 206 2.30 -12.34 -5.41
CA GLN A 206 3.46 -12.50 -6.29
C GLN A 206 4.63 -13.21 -5.58
N LEU A 207 4.94 -12.87 -4.33
CA LEU A 207 6.02 -13.51 -3.58
C LEU A 207 5.73 -14.98 -3.26
N VAL A 208 4.48 -15.35 -2.97
CA VAL A 208 4.07 -16.75 -2.82
C VAL A 208 4.26 -17.50 -4.13
N LEU A 209 3.84 -16.92 -5.26
CA LEU A 209 4.08 -17.51 -6.57
C LEU A 209 5.58 -17.68 -6.85
N MET A 210 6.40 -16.66 -6.57
CA MET A 210 7.85 -16.72 -6.71
C MET A 210 8.47 -17.79 -5.82
N MET A 211 7.98 -17.96 -4.59
CA MET A 211 8.44 -19.02 -3.68
C MET A 211 8.15 -20.41 -4.23
N ILE A 212 6.94 -20.65 -4.75
CA ILE A 212 6.57 -21.92 -5.38
C ILE A 212 7.47 -22.19 -6.58
N LEU A 213 7.66 -21.19 -7.45
CA LEU A 213 8.56 -21.31 -8.61
C LEU A 213 10.01 -21.56 -8.21
N ALA A 214 10.50 -20.88 -7.16
CA ALA A 214 11.85 -21.07 -6.64
C ALA A 214 12.05 -22.51 -6.14
N VAL A 215 11.09 -23.06 -5.40
CA VAL A 215 11.13 -24.45 -4.93
C VAL A 215 11.15 -25.43 -6.11
N ILE A 216 10.33 -25.20 -7.14
CA ILE A 216 10.32 -26.02 -8.36
C ILE A 216 11.67 -25.94 -9.09
N PHE A 217 12.22 -24.74 -9.28
CA PHE A 217 13.51 -24.58 -9.96
C PHE A 217 14.67 -25.19 -9.17
N ILE A 218 14.68 -25.03 -7.84
CA ILE A 218 15.65 -25.71 -6.98
C ILE A 218 15.54 -27.22 -7.17
N TYR A 219 14.33 -27.79 -7.17
CA TYR A 219 14.13 -29.22 -7.40
C TYR A 219 14.66 -29.67 -8.78
N LEU A 220 14.36 -28.94 -9.85
CA LEU A 220 14.80 -29.28 -11.20
C LEU A 220 16.33 -29.25 -11.33
N ILE A 221 16.98 -28.19 -10.82
CA ILE A 221 18.45 -28.08 -10.80
C ILE A 221 19.05 -29.26 -10.03
N MET A 222 18.43 -29.63 -8.92
CA MET A 222 18.87 -30.74 -8.08
C MET A 222 18.72 -32.10 -8.76
N VAL A 223 17.63 -32.34 -9.48
CA VAL A 223 17.43 -33.55 -10.28
C VAL A 223 18.53 -33.70 -11.33
N VAL A 224 18.89 -32.61 -12.01
CA VAL A 224 20.00 -32.59 -12.97
C VAL A 224 21.34 -32.86 -12.27
N GLN A 225 21.58 -32.23 -11.12
CA GLN A 225 22.82 -32.36 -10.35
C GLN A 225 23.05 -33.79 -9.83
N PHE A 226 22.01 -34.43 -9.28
CA PHE A 226 22.11 -35.77 -8.69
C PHE A 226 21.80 -36.91 -9.66
N GLN A 227 21.33 -36.59 -10.88
CA GLN A 227 20.82 -37.56 -11.85
C GLN A 227 19.82 -38.56 -11.23
N SER A 228 19.07 -38.11 -10.23
CA SER A 228 18.17 -38.93 -9.41
C SER A 228 16.99 -38.09 -8.95
N LEU A 229 15.81 -38.69 -8.86
CA LEU A 229 14.59 -38.03 -8.37
C LEU A 229 14.46 -38.12 -6.84
N VAL A 230 15.08 -39.14 -6.21
CA VAL A 230 14.90 -39.42 -4.78
C VAL A 230 15.77 -38.51 -3.92
N SER A 231 17.05 -38.33 -4.28
CA SER A 231 17.98 -37.49 -3.52
C SER A 231 17.51 -36.02 -3.40
N PRO A 232 17.08 -35.35 -4.48
CA PRO A 232 16.48 -34.00 -4.40
C PRO A 232 15.23 -33.92 -3.53
N PHE A 233 14.35 -34.93 -3.62
CA PHE A 233 13.13 -34.97 -2.83
C PHE A 233 13.41 -35.03 -1.32
N ILE A 234 14.41 -35.82 -0.90
CA ILE A 234 14.85 -35.88 0.49
C ILE A 234 15.37 -34.51 0.96
N ILE A 235 16.14 -33.82 0.11
CA ILE A 235 16.72 -32.52 0.45
C ILE A 235 15.64 -31.43 0.56
N MET A 236 14.58 -31.50 -0.24
CA MET A 236 13.45 -30.57 -0.16
C MET A 236 12.75 -30.56 1.20
N PHE A 237 12.79 -31.66 1.97
CA PHE A 237 12.26 -31.67 3.34
C PHE A 237 12.97 -30.69 4.28
N SER A 238 14.18 -30.22 3.94
CA SER A 238 14.85 -29.17 4.71
C SER A 238 14.13 -27.81 4.65
N ILE A 239 13.38 -27.53 3.57
CA ILE A 239 12.71 -26.23 3.38
C ILE A 239 11.59 -26.02 4.40
N PRO A 240 10.59 -26.92 4.54
CA PRO A 240 9.55 -26.78 5.57
C PRO A 240 10.14 -26.69 6.99
N LEU A 241 11.18 -27.47 7.28
CA LEU A 241 11.84 -27.46 8.58
C LEU A 241 12.50 -26.09 8.87
N ALA A 242 13.19 -25.51 7.89
CA ALA A 242 13.74 -24.17 8.04
C ALA A 242 12.64 -23.10 8.18
N PHE A 243 11.54 -23.22 7.42
CA PHE A 243 10.44 -22.28 7.50
C PHE A 243 9.82 -22.24 8.89
N THR A 244 9.63 -23.40 9.53
CA THR A 244 9.15 -23.43 10.92
C THR A 244 10.07 -22.67 11.87
N GLY A 245 11.39 -22.74 11.67
CA GLY A 245 12.37 -21.94 12.44
C GLY A 245 12.25 -20.43 12.18
N GLY A 246 12.03 -20.03 10.93
CA GLY A 246 11.81 -18.62 10.57
C GLY A 246 10.54 -18.05 11.19
N PHE A 247 9.42 -18.80 11.14
CA PHE A 247 8.17 -18.39 11.78
C PHE A 247 8.29 -18.30 13.30
N ILE A 248 8.98 -19.27 13.95
CA ILE A 248 9.24 -19.22 15.39
C ILE A 248 10.06 -17.98 15.75
N ALA A 249 11.07 -17.64 14.97
CA ALA A 249 11.89 -16.46 15.24
C ALA A 249 11.11 -15.16 15.10
N LEU A 250 10.28 -15.01 14.06
CA LEU A 250 9.40 -13.85 13.92
C LEU A 250 8.42 -13.73 15.09
N LEU A 251 7.84 -14.86 15.53
CA LEU A 251 6.93 -14.88 16.66
C LEU A 251 7.61 -14.51 17.98
N LEU A 252 8.85 -14.97 18.21
CA LEU A 252 9.63 -14.62 19.40
C LEU A 252 10.07 -13.16 19.43
N THR A 253 10.29 -12.54 18.27
CA THR A 253 10.70 -11.14 18.17
C THR A 253 9.53 -10.17 17.98
N GLY A 254 8.29 -10.67 17.92
CA GLY A 254 7.09 -9.87 17.72
C GLY A 254 7.02 -9.20 16.34
N GLN A 255 7.69 -9.76 15.33
CA GLN A 255 7.72 -9.22 13.98
C GLN A 255 6.62 -9.85 13.11
N GLU A 256 5.95 -9.02 12.32
CA GLU A 256 4.91 -9.48 11.41
C GLU A 256 5.49 -10.10 10.12
N VAL A 257 4.67 -10.89 9.43
CA VAL A 257 5.03 -11.44 8.12
C VAL A 257 4.76 -10.38 7.06
N ASN A 258 5.76 -9.54 6.80
CA ASN A 258 5.73 -8.53 5.75
C ASN A 258 6.51 -8.95 4.49
N VAL A 259 6.52 -8.09 3.47
CA VAL A 259 7.14 -8.34 2.16
C VAL A 259 8.62 -8.74 2.33
N LEU A 260 9.32 -8.09 3.27
CA LEU A 260 10.73 -8.36 3.54
C LEU A 260 10.95 -9.67 4.31
N ALA A 261 10.07 -10.04 5.23
CA ALA A 261 10.08 -11.35 5.86
C ALA A 261 9.92 -12.47 4.82
N MET A 262 9.02 -12.29 3.83
CA MET A 262 8.80 -13.23 2.73
C MET A 262 10.01 -13.36 1.80
N LEU A 263 10.69 -12.25 1.47
CA LEU A 263 11.99 -12.32 0.78
C LEU A 263 13.02 -13.11 1.59
N GLY A 264 13.01 -12.96 2.92
CA GLY A 264 13.80 -13.79 3.85
C GLY A 264 13.52 -15.28 3.68
N PHE A 265 12.26 -15.70 3.61
CA PHE A 265 11.88 -17.11 3.38
C PHE A 265 12.32 -17.62 2.00
N ILE A 266 12.22 -16.80 0.95
CA ILE A 266 12.68 -17.17 -0.40
C ILE A 266 14.20 -17.43 -0.38
N MET A 267 14.97 -16.54 0.23
CA MET A 267 16.42 -16.73 0.39
C MET A 267 16.74 -17.95 1.26
N LEU A 268 16.01 -18.13 2.36
CA LEU A 268 16.17 -19.25 3.28
C LEU A 268 16.01 -20.59 2.56
N ALA A 269 15.03 -20.72 1.65
CA ALA A 269 14.81 -21.93 0.87
C ALA A 269 16.07 -22.34 0.07
N GLY A 270 16.76 -21.38 -0.56
CA GLY A 270 18.01 -21.65 -1.28
C GLY A 270 19.18 -21.96 -0.35
N LEU A 271 19.33 -21.19 0.73
CA LEU A 271 20.45 -21.33 1.66
C LEU A 271 20.41 -22.65 2.44
N ILE A 272 19.22 -23.06 2.93
CA ILE A 272 19.11 -24.31 3.68
C ILE A 272 19.34 -25.53 2.81
N VAL A 273 18.86 -25.49 1.56
CA VAL A 273 18.99 -26.61 0.63
C VAL A 273 20.46 -26.93 0.41
N ASN A 274 21.33 -25.92 0.26
CA ASN A 274 22.78 -26.11 0.08
C ASN A 274 23.39 -27.01 1.17
N ASN A 275 23.00 -26.84 2.43
CA ASN A 275 23.49 -27.69 3.53
C ASN A 275 23.08 -29.16 3.33
N GLY A 276 21.87 -29.40 2.82
CA GLY A 276 21.38 -30.74 2.47
C GLY A 276 22.06 -31.32 1.23
N ILE A 277 22.36 -30.51 0.20
CA ILE A 277 23.10 -30.91 -1.00
C ILE A 277 24.41 -31.57 -0.59
N VAL A 278 25.23 -30.88 0.18
CA VAL A 278 26.58 -31.38 0.45
C VAL A 278 26.59 -32.57 1.40
N LEU A 279 25.60 -32.68 2.30
CA LEU A 279 25.47 -33.86 3.15
C LEU A 279 25.14 -35.12 2.34
N ILE A 280 24.13 -35.03 1.45
CA ILE A 280 23.69 -36.16 0.62
C ILE A 280 24.74 -36.53 -0.43
N ASP A 281 25.41 -35.54 -1.01
CA ASP A 281 26.51 -35.78 -1.96
C ASP A 281 27.64 -36.59 -1.31
N TYR A 282 28.07 -36.23 -0.09
CA TYR A 282 29.08 -37.00 0.64
C TYR A 282 28.62 -38.41 0.99
N ILE A 283 27.36 -38.57 1.41
CA ILE A 283 26.79 -39.91 1.68
C ILE A 283 26.83 -40.76 0.42
N ASN A 284 26.42 -40.20 -0.73
CA ASN A 284 26.43 -40.91 -2.01
C ASN A 284 27.86 -41.25 -2.45
N GLN A 285 28.83 -40.34 -2.29
CA GLN A 285 30.24 -40.62 -2.58
C GLN A 285 30.80 -41.75 -1.70
N ALA A 286 30.51 -41.74 -0.39
CA ALA A 286 30.93 -42.80 0.53
C ALA A 286 30.29 -44.15 0.16
N ARG A 287 29.02 -44.16 -0.26
CA ARG A 287 28.35 -45.38 -0.75
C ARG A 287 28.92 -45.89 -2.07
N LYS A 288 29.28 -44.99 -3.00
CA LYS A 288 29.99 -45.37 -4.25
C LYS A 288 31.38 -45.94 -3.97
N ALA A 289 32.05 -45.47 -2.91
CA ALA A 289 33.32 -46.04 -2.43
C ALA A 289 33.16 -47.40 -1.73
N GLY A 290 31.95 -47.97 -1.67
CA GLY A 290 31.70 -49.30 -1.10
C GLY A 290 31.43 -49.30 0.41
N VAL A 291 31.29 -48.14 1.06
CA VAL A 291 30.97 -48.05 2.49
C VAL A 291 29.50 -48.43 2.72
N SER A 292 29.24 -49.20 3.78
CA SER A 292 27.88 -49.56 4.18
C SER A 292 27.01 -48.32 4.42
N LYS A 293 25.71 -48.40 4.13
CA LYS A 293 24.78 -47.26 4.22
C LYS A 293 24.86 -46.53 5.57
N HIS A 294 24.84 -47.28 6.67
CA HIS A 294 24.86 -46.71 8.02
C HIS A 294 26.20 -46.02 8.34
N GLU A 295 27.31 -46.63 7.96
CA GLU A 295 28.64 -46.08 8.16
C GLU A 295 28.91 -44.86 7.28
N ALA A 296 28.39 -44.85 6.04
CA ALA A 296 28.43 -43.71 5.13
C ALA A 296 27.69 -42.50 5.72
N ILE A 297 26.52 -42.71 6.33
CA ILE A 297 25.75 -41.65 6.99
C ILE A 297 26.51 -41.06 8.17
N ILE A 298 27.06 -41.91 9.06
CA ILE A 298 27.77 -41.47 10.26
C ILE A 298 29.08 -40.74 9.90
N SER A 299 29.87 -41.30 9.00
CA SER A 299 31.15 -40.71 8.58
C SER A 299 30.96 -39.39 7.83
N SER A 300 29.95 -39.31 6.96
CA SER A 300 29.58 -38.06 6.27
C SER A 300 29.08 -37.02 7.27
N GLY A 301 28.20 -37.38 8.19
CA GLY A 301 27.72 -36.48 9.25
C GLY A 301 28.88 -35.87 10.05
N LYS A 302 29.79 -36.70 10.58
CA LYS A 302 30.96 -36.23 11.35
C LYS A 302 31.85 -35.26 10.57
N THR A 303 32.09 -35.55 9.29
CA THR A 303 32.97 -34.73 8.45
C THR A 303 32.31 -33.41 8.04
N ARG A 304 30.98 -33.41 7.88
CA ARG A 304 30.22 -32.26 7.34
C ARG A 304 29.69 -31.30 8.40
N VAL A 305 29.54 -31.72 9.66
CA VAL A 305 29.04 -30.85 10.75
C VAL A 305 29.87 -29.57 10.86
N ARG A 306 31.20 -29.65 10.86
CA ARG A 306 32.06 -28.46 11.03
C ARG A 306 31.96 -27.47 9.86
N PRO A 307 32.07 -27.90 8.58
CA PRO A 307 31.83 -27.01 7.44
C PRO A 307 30.42 -26.41 7.40
N ILE A 308 29.38 -27.19 7.70
CA ILE A 308 27.98 -26.72 7.70
C ILE A 308 27.76 -25.68 8.81
N LEU A 309 28.30 -25.90 10.00
CA LEU A 309 28.21 -24.91 11.08
C LEU A 309 28.97 -23.63 10.74
N MET A 310 30.10 -23.72 10.02
CA MET A 310 30.86 -22.54 9.61
C MET A 310 30.04 -21.64 8.68
N THR A 311 29.37 -22.21 7.66
CA THR A 311 28.53 -21.42 6.74
C THR A 311 27.36 -20.78 7.47
N VAL A 312 26.67 -21.54 8.32
CA VAL A 312 25.53 -21.03 9.09
C VAL A 312 25.96 -19.90 10.03
N LEU A 313 27.06 -20.08 10.76
CA LEU A 313 27.58 -19.03 11.65
C LEU A 313 27.97 -17.77 10.88
N THR A 314 28.59 -17.89 9.70
CA THR A 314 28.93 -16.70 8.90
C THR A 314 27.70 -15.92 8.48
N THR A 315 26.65 -16.59 8.01
CA THR A 315 25.39 -15.92 7.63
C THR A 315 24.67 -15.34 8.84
N VAL A 316 24.62 -16.08 9.95
CA VAL A 316 24.00 -15.60 11.19
C VAL A 316 24.70 -14.36 11.72
N LEU A 317 26.04 -14.36 11.77
CA LEU A 317 26.81 -13.19 12.22
C LEU A 317 26.65 -12.00 11.28
N ALA A 318 26.60 -12.23 9.96
CA ALA A 318 26.37 -11.17 8.97
C ALA A 318 24.97 -10.55 9.11
N MET A 319 23.95 -11.36 9.40
CA MET A 319 22.57 -10.88 9.56
C MET A 319 22.28 -10.36 10.96
N LEU A 320 23.11 -10.68 11.96
CA LEU A 320 22.90 -10.29 13.35
C LEU A 320 22.92 -8.76 13.52
N THR A 321 23.82 -8.04 12.84
CA THR A 321 23.87 -6.57 12.90
C THR A 321 22.59 -5.94 12.38
N THR A 322 22.04 -6.49 11.29
CA THR A 322 20.76 -6.05 10.71
C THR A 322 19.58 -6.42 11.61
N ALA A 323 19.60 -7.61 12.21
CA ALA A 323 18.55 -8.05 13.14
C ALA A 323 18.50 -7.22 14.44
N LEU A 324 19.65 -6.69 14.86
CA LEU A 324 19.78 -5.81 16.03
C LEU A 324 19.40 -4.34 15.73
N GLY A 325 19.11 -3.98 14.49
CA GLY A 325 18.74 -2.61 14.15
C GLY A 325 19.93 -1.63 14.17
N ILE A 326 21.16 -2.13 13.93
CA ILE A 326 22.35 -1.27 13.96
C ILE A 326 22.54 -0.65 12.56
N GLY A 327 22.19 0.63 12.42
CA GLY A 327 22.42 1.45 11.22
C GLY A 327 21.14 1.95 10.56
N ASP A 328 21.25 3.01 9.77
CA ASP A 328 20.11 3.60 9.06
C ASP A 328 19.49 2.58 8.08
N GLY A 329 18.16 2.42 8.14
CA GLY A 329 17.42 1.46 7.30
C GLY A 329 17.43 0.01 7.79
N SER A 330 18.09 -0.29 8.91
CA SER A 330 18.12 -1.65 9.49
C SER A 330 16.76 -2.11 10.01
N ASP A 331 15.93 -1.20 10.53
CA ASP A 331 14.56 -1.51 10.96
C ASP A 331 13.72 -2.11 9.84
N MET A 332 13.91 -1.62 8.61
CA MET A 332 13.23 -2.13 7.42
C MET A 332 13.68 -3.57 7.13
N MET A 333 14.99 -3.84 7.16
CA MET A 333 15.55 -5.14 6.83
C MET A 333 15.49 -6.16 7.98
N ARG A 334 15.04 -5.73 9.17
CA ARG A 334 15.03 -6.52 10.40
C ARG A 334 14.20 -7.81 10.30
N PRO A 335 12.95 -7.80 9.77
CA PRO A 335 12.15 -9.02 9.64
C PRO A 335 12.82 -10.06 8.73
N MET A 336 13.43 -9.60 7.63
CA MET A 336 14.17 -10.45 6.71
C MET A 336 15.36 -11.15 7.41
N ALA A 337 16.15 -10.39 8.18
CA ALA A 337 17.31 -10.90 8.90
C ALA A 337 16.91 -11.91 9.99
N ILE A 338 15.84 -11.63 10.74
CA ILE A 338 15.32 -12.51 11.79
C ILE A 338 14.84 -13.84 11.20
N THR A 339 14.09 -13.81 10.09
CA THR A 339 13.63 -15.01 9.39
C THR A 339 14.80 -15.88 8.96
N LEU A 340 15.86 -15.28 8.41
CA LEU A 340 17.07 -16.01 8.01
C LEU A 340 17.80 -16.63 9.19
N ILE A 341 18.04 -15.87 10.27
CA ILE A 341 18.75 -16.37 11.45
C ILE A 341 17.97 -17.53 12.09
N GLY A 342 16.69 -17.31 12.38
CA GLY A 342 15.83 -18.33 12.98
C GLY A 342 15.74 -19.59 12.14
N GLY A 343 15.48 -19.41 10.84
CA GLY A 343 15.34 -20.49 9.89
C GLY A 343 16.63 -21.28 9.69
N LEU A 344 17.79 -20.62 9.64
CA LEU A 344 19.07 -21.32 9.48
C LEU A 344 19.50 -22.03 10.75
N VAL A 345 19.38 -21.39 11.92
CA VAL A 345 19.81 -22.01 13.19
C VAL A 345 18.97 -23.24 13.49
N TYR A 346 17.64 -23.08 13.49
CA TYR A 346 16.72 -24.19 13.75
C TYR A 346 16.74 -25.21 12.60
N GLY A 347 16.68 -24.73 11.35
CA GLY A 347 16.67 -25.58 10.17
C GLY A 347 17.94 -26.41 10.05
N THR A 348 19.12 -25.87 10.35
CA THR A 348 20.37 -26.63 10.27
C THR A 348 20.42 -27.74 11.31
N VAL A 349 20.01 -27.47 12.55
CA VAL A 349 19.94 -28.48 13.61
C VAL A 349 19.02 -29.62 13.19
N LEU A 350 17.82 -29.30 12.69
CA LEU A 350 16.89 -30.31 12.22
C LEU A 350 17.37 -31.02 10.97
N THR A 351 17.96 -30.31 10.02
CA THR A 351 18.45 -30.88 8.75
C THR A 351 19.54 -31.91 8.99
N LEU A 352 20.47 -31.65 9.92
CA LEU A 352 21.54 -32.59 10.29
C LEU A 352 21.02 -33.89 10.94
N ILE A 353 19.80 -33.89 11.48
CA ILE A 353 19.18 -35.06 12.11
C ILE A 353 18.20 -35.73 11.14
N VAL A 354 17.29 -34.96 10.57
CA VAL A 354 16.17 -35.43 9.77
C VAL A 354 16.62 -35.92 8.40
N ILE A 355 17.56 -35.24 7.72
CA ILE A 355 18.02 -35.70 6.39
C ILE A 355 18.65 -37.11 6.47
N PRO A 356 19.59 -37.41 7.39
CA PRO A 356 20.10 -38.76 7.58
C PRO A 356 19.02 -39.82 7.81
N CYS A 357 18.02 -39.52 8.66
CA CYS A 357 16.94 -40.45 8.96
C CYS A 357 16.04 -40.71 7.74
N ILE A 358 15.69 -39.66 6.99
CA ILE A 358 14.89 -39.81 5.76
C ILE A 358 15.71 -40.55 4.70
N TYR A 359 17.00 -40.25 4.55
CA TYR A 359 17.87 -40.95 3.61
C TYR A 359 17.93 -42.45 3.91
N ASP A 360 18.09 -42.82 5.18
CA ASP A 360 18.13 -44.21 5.61
C ASP A 360 16.82 -44.96 5.32
N MET A 361 15.68 -44.28 5.46
CA MET A 361 14.35 -44.84 5.17
C MET A 361 14.11 -45.04 3.67
N PHE A 362 14.51 -44.08 2.82
CA PHE A 362 14.22 -44.13 1.38
C PHE A 362 15.23 -44.97 0.59
N HIS A 363 16.46 -45.15 1.07
CA HIS A 363 17.45 -45.96 0.39
C HIS A 363 17.56 -47.37 0.97
N ARG A 364 17.30 -48.37 0.11
CA ARG A 364 17.57 -49.78 0.40
C ARG A 364 19.08 -50.02 0.60
N GLU A 365 19.37 -51.00 1.45
CA GLU A 365 20.71 -51.42 1.87
C GLU A 365 21.54 -52.13 0.77
N LYS A 366 21.06 -52.11 -0.48
CA LYS A 366 21.82 -52.68 -1.61
C LYS A 366 23.08 -51.86 -1.88
N ASN A 367 24.16 -52.57 -2.20
CA ASN A 367 25.43 -51.99 -2.61
C ASN A 367 25.25 -51.25 -3.94
N MET A 368 25.53 -49.95 -3.97
CA MET A 368 25.49 -49.14 -5.21
C MET A 368 26.53 -49.57 -6.25
N VAL A 369 27.44 -50.48 -5.89
CA VAL A 369 28.45 -51.08 -6.79
C VAL A 369 27.80 -52.00 -7.85
N GLU A 370 26.59 -52.52 -7.61
CA GLU A 370 25.88 -53.38 -8.58
C GLU A 370 24.98 -52.61 -9.58
N GLU A 371 24.74 -51.30 -9.39
CA GLU A 371 23.85 -50.50 -10.26
C GLU A 371 24.58 -49.79 -11.41
N GLU A 372 25.92 -49.74 -11.40
CA GLU A 372 26.75 -49.17 -12.48
C GLU A 372 27.39 -50.24 -13.40
N LEU A 373 27.01 -51.52 -13.27
CA LEU A 373 27.43 -52.63 -14.15
C LEU A 373 26.40 -53.00 -15.22
#